data_AF-A0A7V3HW69-F1
#
_entry.id   AF-A0A7V3HW69-F1
#
_cell.length_a   1.000
_cell.length_b   1.000
_cell.length_c   1.000
_cell.angle_alpha   90.00
_cell.angle_beta   90.00
_cell.angle_gamma   90.00
#
_symmetry.space_group_name_H-M   'P 1'
#
loop_
_entity.id
_entity.type
_entity.pdbx_description
1 polymer ?
#
loop_
_entity_poly.entity_id
_entity_poly.type
_entity_poly.pdbx_seq_one_letter_code
_entity_poly.pdbx_strand_id
1 'polypeptide(L)'
;MQSDFPRVMQGTMIQMWASKLGLAKFDTALFNDMMKLMIETSVDYTIFFRELSNVPEDIAPIAKSFYGESVLNDKLMQQWTEWFGRWKALVNVKTKEEIEALSKKMKSVNPKYALREWFLVPTYKHATHGDYDLVHQLQEIMNKPYEEQSEEVENLFYREKPAELFDIAGVSHVTCSS
;
A
#
# COMPACT_ATOMS: atom_id res chain seq x y z
N MET A 1 -20.49 -26.49 -10.26
CA MET A 1 -19.16 -25.94 -9.90
C MET A 1 -19.04 -24.43 -10.07
N GLN A 2 -19.78 -23.74 -10.96
CA GLN A 2 -19.67 -22.28 -11.13
C GLN A 2 -20.50 -21.41 -10.16
N SER A 3 -21.47 -21.97 -9.42
CA SER A 3 -22.36 -21.21 -8.51
C SER A 3 -21.70 -20.75 -7.21
N ASP A 4 -20.59 -21.38 -6.82
CA ASP A 4 -19.90 -21.10 -5.55
C ASP A 4 -18.76 -20.10 -5.67
N PHE A 5 -18.29 -19.84 -6.88
CA PHE A 5 -17.14 -18.96 -7.12
C PHE A 5 -17.34 -17.54 -6.57
N PRO A 6 -18.48 -16.84 -6.81
CA PRO A 6 -18.69 -15.49 -6.26
C PRO A 6 -18.68 -15.47 -4.73
N ARG A 7 -19.26 -16.49 -4.10
CA ARG A 7 -19.34 -16.63 -2.65
C ARG A 7 -17.95 -16.85 -2.03
N VAL A 8 -17.16 -17.75 -2.62
CA VAL A 8 -15.78 -18.02 -2.18
C VAL A 8 -14.92 -16.78 -2.35
N MET A 9 -14.96 -16.14 -3.53
CA MET A 9 -14.23 -14.90 -3.80
C MET A 9 -14.56 -13.80 -2.80
N GLN A 10 -15.86 -13.56 -2.55
CA GLN A 10 -16.29 -12.55 -1.59
C GLN A 10 -15.76 -12.85 -0.17
N GLY A 11 -15.84 -14.10 0.28
CA GLY A 11 -15.31 -14.53 1.57
C GLY A 11 -13.81 -14.29 1.68
N THR A 12 -13.04 -14.68 0.66
CA THR A 12 -11.59 -14.47 0.62
C THR A 12 -11.21 -12.99 0.59
N MET A 13 -11.91 -12.16 -0.20
CA MET A 13 -11.68 -10.72 -0.24
C MET A 13 -11.93 -10.05 1.11
N ILE A 14 -13.06 -10.38 1.77
CA ILE A 14 -13.39 -9.87 3.10
C ILE A 14 -12.29 -10.20 4.10
N GLN A 15 -11.80 -11.44 4.10
CA GLN A 15 -10.71 -11.87 4.99
C GLN A 15 -9.40 -11.15 4.69
N MET A 16 -9.07 -10.96 3.42
CA MET A 16 -7.89 -10.23 2.97
C MET A 16 -7.95 -8.78 3.46
N TRP A 17 -9.06 -8.08 3.23
CA TRP A 17 -9.22 -6.68 3.66
C TRP A 17 -9.18 -6.50 5.18
N ALA A 18 -9.84 -7.39 5.92
CA ALA A 18 -9.73 -7.39 7.39
C ALA A 18 -8.28 -7.57 7.83
N SER A 19 -7.53 -8.49 7.20
CA SER A 19 -6.13 -8.74 7.53
C SER A 19 -5.23 -7.56 7.20
N LYS A 20 -5.40 -6.91 6.03
CA LYS A 20 -4.64 -5.70 5.67
C LYS A 20 -4.87 -4.55 6.64
N LEU A 21 -6.09 -4.42 7.16
CA LEU A 21 -6.46 -3.42 8.16
C LEU A 21 -6.17 -3.85 9.61
N GLY A 22 -5.66 -5.06 9.84
CA GLY A 22 -5.42 -5.58 11.19
C GLY A 22 -6.68 -5.90 11.99
N LEU A 23 -7.86 -5.93 11.36
CA LEU A 23 -9.14 -6.13 12.03
C LEU A 23 -9.45 -7.62 12.24
N ALA A 24 -10.08 -7.93 13.38
CA ALA A 24 -10.61 -9.28 13.64
C ALA A 24 -11.81 -9.62 12.74
N LYS A 25 -12.62 -8.60 12.40
CA LYS A 25 -13.76 -8.71 11.49
C LYS A 25 -13.72 -7.55 10.51
N PHE A 26 -14.01 -7.83 9.24
CA PHE A 26 -14.12 -6.78 8.23
C PHE A 26 -15.22 -5.79 8.58
N ASP A 27 -14.89 -4.50 8.58
CA ASP A 27 -15.84 -3.41 8.70
C ASP A 27 -16.00 -2.74 7.33
N THR A 28 -17.17 -2.95 6.71
CA THR A 28 -17.45 -2.44 5.36
C THR A 28 -17.55 -0.93 5.32
N ALA A 29 -18.06 -0.29 6.37
CA ALA A 29 -18.19 1.16 6.41
C ALA A 29 -16.81 1.82 6.52
N LEU A 30 -15.96 1.32 7.43
CA LEU A 30 -14.58 1.78 7.58
C LEU A 30 -13.79 1.64 6.26
N PHE A 31 -13.94 0.49 5.59
CA PHE A 31 -13.25 0.22 4.34
C PHE A 31 -13.71 1.15 3.20
N ASN A 32 -15.03 1.34 3.04
CA ASN A 32 -15.56 2.21 2.00
C ASN A 32 -15.16 3.67 2.20
N ASP A 33 -15.17 4.15 3.45
CA ASP A 33 -14.71 5.49 3.79
C ASP A 33 -13.22 5.66 3.48
N MET A 34 -12.39 4.68 3.85
CA MET A 34 -10.96 4.67 3.50
C MET A 34 -10.76 4.77 1.99
N MET A 35 -11.43 3.92 1.22
CA MET A 35 -11.29 3.91 -0.25
C MET A 35 -11.68 5.25 -0.86
N LYS A 36 -12.76 5.86 -0.37
CA LYS A 36 -13.18 7.20 -0.80
C LYS A 36 -12.10 8.24 -0.51
N LEU A 37 -11.57 8.27 0.71
CA LEU A 37 -10.52 9.20 1.11
C LEU A 37 -9.23 9.00 0.31
N MET A 38 -8.86 7.73 0.04
CA MET A 38 -7.69 7.40 -0.80
C MET A 38 -7.84 7.93 -2.23
N ILE A 39 -9.04 7.89 -2.79
CA ILE A 39 -9.33 8.46 -4.12
C ILE A 39 -9.25 9.99 -4.09
N GLU A 40 -9.93 10.62 -3.11
CA GLU A 40 -9.97 12.09 -3.00
C GLU A 40 -8.60 12.71 -2.72
N THR A 41 -7.76 12.02 -1.94
CA THR A 41 -6.42 12.50 -1.54
C THR A 41 -5.33 12.04 -2.52
N SER A 42 -5.65 11.18 -3.48
CA SER A 42 -4.66 10.49 -4.33
C SER A 42 -3.58 9.81 -3.48
N VAL A 43 -3.88 8.63 -2.93
CA VAL A 43 -2.99 7.93 -2.00
C VAL A 43 -2.27 6.75 -2.66
N ASP A 44 -0.98 6.62 -2.39
CA ASP A 44 -0.22 5.42 -2.71
C ASP A 44 -0.67 4.23 -1.87
N TYR A 45 -1.32 3.29 -2.52
CA TYR A 45 -1.92 2.14 -1.85
C TYR A 45 -0.91 1.26 -1.11
N THR A 46 0.29 1.03 -1.67
CA THR A 46 1.27 0.13 -1.03
C THR A 46 1.89 0.80 0.19
N ILE A 47 2.30 2.06 0.06
CA ILE A 47 2.87 2.84 1.17
C ILE A 47 1.82 3.04 2.26
N PHE A 48 0.58 3.37 1.92
CA PHE A 48 -0.50 3.55 2.90
C PHE A 48 -0.67 2.34 3.83
N PHE A 49 -0.86 1.14 3.24
CA PHE A 49 -1.04 -0.07 4.04
C PHE A 49 0.23 -0.45 4.80
N ARG A 50 1.41 -0.16 4.24
CA ARG A 50 2.66 -0.43 4.93
C ARG A 50 2.86 0.50 6.13
N GLU A 51 2.61 1.80 5.99
CA GLU A 51 2.68 2.76 7.09
C GLU A 51 1.61 2.51 8.15
N LEU A 52 0.38 2.16 7.76
CA LEU A 52 -0.67 1.74 8.70
C LEU A 52 -0.23 0.51 9.51
N SER A 53 0.55 -0.39 8.91
CA SER A 53 1.10 -1.58 9.59
C SER A 53 2.13 -1.24 10.67
N ASN A 54 2.64 0.00 10.73
CA ASN A 54 3.44 0.47 11.86
C ASN A 54 2.58 0.80 13.09
N VAL A 55 1.24 0.75 12.96
CA VAL A 55 0.26 1.05 14.00
C VAL A 55 0.59 2.39 14.67
N PRO A 56 0.62 3.49 13.90
CA PRO A 56 1.07 4.77 14.42
C PRO A 56 0.13 5.32 15.49
N GLU A 57 0.62 6.27 16.30
CA GLU A 57 -0.21 6.92 17.33
C GLU A 57 -1.20 7.93 16.73
N ASP A 58 -0.85 8.50 15.59
CA ASP A 58 -1.70 9.40 14.82
C ASP A 58 -1.55 9.12 13.32
N ILE A 59 -2.25 9.92 12.52
CA ILE A 59 -2.33 9.78 11.08
C ILE A 59 -1.10 10.37 10.34
N ALA A 60 -0.25 11.15 11.01
CA ALA A 60 0.83 11.89 10.35
C ALA A 60 1.84 10.98 9.63
N PRO A 61 2.27 9.82 10.17
CA PRO A 61 3.16 8.90 9.45
C PRO A 61 2.55 8.36 8.15
N ILE A 62 1.23 8.21 8.09
CA ILE A 62 0.52 7.69 6.92
C ILE A 62 0.48 8.74 5.78
N ALA A 63 0.58 10.03 6.10
CA ALA A 63 0.62 11.10 5.10
C ALA A 63 1.82 10.98 4.13
N LYS A 64 2.85 10.20 4.47
CA LYS A 64 3.93 9.80 3.55
C LYS A 64 3.43 9.11 2.27
N SER A 65 2.20 8.60 2.29
CA SER A 65 1.57 7.96 1.12
C SER A 65 0.73 8.92 0.28
N PHE A 66 0.62 10.20 0.62
CA PHE A 66 -0.30 11.12 -0.03
C PHE A 66 0.41 11.86 -1.16
N TYR A 67 -0.05 11.65 -2.40
CA TYR A 67 0.50 12.35 -3.56
C TYR A 67 0.09 13.83 -3.53
N GLY A 68 1.09 14.71 -3.54
CA GLY A 68 0.89 16.15 -3.71
C GLY A 68 0.25 16.83 -2.49
N GLU A 69 1.09 17.39 -1.62
CA GLU A 69 0.67 18.09 -0.39
C GLU A 69 -0.36 19.22 -0.63
N SER A 70 -0.43 19.77 -1.84
CA SER A 70 -1.35 20.85 -2.21
C SER A 70 -2.83 20.45 -2.28
N VAL A 71 -3.15 19.15 -2.37
CA VAL A 71 -4.54 18.65 -2.42
C VAL A 71 -5.13 18.49 -1.02
N LEU A 72 -4.27 18.33 0.00
CA LEU A 72 -4.68 18.10 1.37
C LEU A 72 -5.08 19.43 2.04
N ASN A 73 -6.39 19.70 2.08
CA ASN A 73 -6.94 20.78 2.88
C ASN A 73 -7.36 20.29 4.28
N ASP A 74 -7.58 21.24 5.20
CA ASP A 74 -7.94 20.96 6.60
C ASP A 74 -9.14 20.02 6.74
N LYS A 75 -10.12 20.11 5.82
CA LYS A 75 -11.31 19.26 5.85
C LYS A 75 -10.99 17.79 5.52
N LEU A 76 -10.18 17.55 4.48
CA LEU A 76 -9.74 16.18 4.16
C LEU A 76 -8.88 15.61 5.29
N MET A 77 -8.00 16.42 5.87
CA MET A 77 -7.16 16.00 6.99
C MET A 77 -8.00 15.66 8.24
N GLN A 78 -9.06 16.42 8.49
CA GLN A 78 -10.01 16.11 9.55
C GLN A 78 -10.71 14.76 9.30
N GLN A 79 -11.18 14.51 8.07
CA GLN A 79 -11.84 13.24 7.74
C GLN A 79 -10.88 12.04 7.88
N TRP A 80 -9.62 12.20 7.50
CA TRP A 80 -8.58 11.19 7.74
C TRP A 80 -8.36 10.93 9.23
N THR A 81 -8.31 11.98 10.04
CA THR A 81 -8.16 11.87 11.50
C THR A 81 -9.35 11.15 12.14
N GLU A 82 -10.57 11.47 11.71
CA GLU A 82 -11.80 10.81 12.16
C GLU A 82 -11.84 9.33 11.74
N TRP A 83 -11.47 9.04 10.49
CA TRP A 83 -11.33 7.67 10.01
C TRP A 83 -10.30 6.89 10.83
N PHE A 84 -9.14 7.49 11.08
CA PHE A 84 -8.06 6.86 11.85
C PHE A 84 -8.47 6.58 13.29
N GLY A 85 -9.19 7.50 13.93
CA GLY A 85 -9.76 7.29 15.26
C GLY A 85 -10.70 6.08 15.31
N ARG A 86 -11.57 5.92 14.31
CA ARG A 86 -12.44 4.74 14.19
C ARG A 86 -11.65 3.46 13.97
N TRP A 87 -10.64 3.48 13.11
CA TRP A 87 -9.76 2.34 12.89
C TRP A 87 -9.05 1.91 14.19
N LYS A 88 -8.45 2.85 14.92
CA LYS A 88 -7.81 2.59 16.23
C LYS A 88 -8.78 1.97 17.24
N ALA A 89 -10.00 2.49 17.31
CA ALA A 89 -11.04 1.95 18.19
C ALA A 89 -11.42 0.50 17.82
N LEU A 90 -11.40 0.15 16.53
CA LEU A 90 -11.73 -1.20 16.07
C LEU A 90 -10.59 -2.21 16.25
N VAL A 91 -9.32 -1.80 16.09
CA VAL A 91 -8.18 -2.69 16.39
C VAL A 91 -7.99 -2.87 17.91
N ASN A 92 -8.37 -1.87 18.71
CA ASN A 92 -8.46 -1.94 20.18
C ASN A 92 -7.21 -2.51 20.87
N VAL A 93 -6.03 -2.10 20.42
CA VAL A 93 -4.74 -2.39 21.07
C VAL A 93 -4.42 -1.29 22.08
N LYS A 94 -3.86 -1.66 23.23
CA LYS A 94 -3.62 -0.75 24.37
C LYS A 94 -2.20 -0.86 24.92
N THR A 95 -1.56 -2.01 24.79
CA THR A 95 -0.18 -2.21 25.25
C THR A 95 0.79 -2.22 24.08
N LYS A 96 2.07 -1.99 24.39
CA LYS A 96 3.15 -2.03 23.40
C LYS A 96 3.27 -3.40 22.75
N GLU A 97 3.07 -4.47 23.53
CA GLU A 97 3.14 -5.85 23.06
C GLU A 97 2.00 -6.16 22.08
N GLU A 98 0.79 -5.66 22.34
CA GLU A 98 -0.35 -5.80 21.43
C GLU A 98 -0.12 -5.04 20.12
N ILE A 99 0.44 -3.83 20.21
CA ILE A 99 0.82 -3.01 19.05
C ILE A 99 1.87 -3.74 18.20
N GLU A 100 2.93 -4.28 18.83
CA GLU A 100 3.99 -5.00 18.12
C GLU A 100 3.46 -6.29 17.46
N ALA A 101 2.61 -7.04 18.15
CA ALA A 101 1.98 -8.24 17.61
C ALA A 101 1.08 -7.92 16.41
N LEU A 102 0.26 -6.86 16.51
CA LEU A 102 -0.58 -6.39 15.41
C LEU A 102 0.26 -5.92 14.22
N SER A 103 1.30 -5.11 14.49
CA SER A 103 2.21 -4.60 13.47
C SER A 103 2.86 -5.74 12.69
N LYS A 104 3.39 -6.76 13.39
CA LYS A 104 3.99 -7.94 12.76
C LYS A 104 3.00 -8.69 11.87
N LYS A 105 1.74 -8.85 12.32
CA LYS A 105 0.68 -9.50 11.55
C LYS A 105 0.30 -8.71 10.30
N MET A 106 0.21 -7.39 10.40
CA MET A 106 -0.13 -6.54 9.26
C MET A 106 1.03 -6.49 8.25
N LYS A 107 2.28 -6.37 8.72
CA LYS A 107 3.47 -6.37 7.85
C LYS A 107 3.66 -7.65 7.05
N SER A 108 3.15 -8.80 7.51
CA SER A 108 3.22 -10.06 6.76
C SER A 108 2.21 -10.16 5.61
N VAL A 109 1.19 -9.30 5.58
CA VAL A 109 0.17 -9.25 4.51
C VAL A 109 0.20 -7.95 3.71
N ASN A 110 0.87 -6.92 4.23
CA ASN A 110 1.08 -5.62 3.60
C ASN A 110 2.53 -5.50 3.14
N PRO A 111 2.81 -5.72 1.83
CA PRO A 111 4.17 -5.66 1.33
C PRO A 111 4.73 -4.24 1.46
N LYS A 112 6.05 -4.15 1.68
CA LYS A 112 6.79 -2.89 1.57
C LYS A 112 7.07 -2.55 0.11
N TYR A 113 7.37 -3.56 -0.71
CA TYR A 113 7.75 -3.40 -2.11
C TYR A 113 6.71 -4.00 -3.05
N ALA A 114 6.41 -3.26 -4.12
CA ALA A 114 5.54 -3.70 -5.21
C ALA A 114 6.22 -3.41 -6.54
N LEU A 115 5.95 -4.24 -7.55
CA LEU A 115 6.43 -4.02 -8.90
C LEU A 115 5.66 -2.86 -9.55
N ARG A 116 6.23 -1.66 -9.47
CA ARG A 116 5.65 -0.46 -10.08
C ARG A 116 6.17 -0.30 -11.50
N GLU A 117 5.29 0.09 -12.43
CA GLU A 117 5.65 0.25 -13.85
C GLU A 117 6.85 1.18 -14.04
N TRP A 118 6.95 2.24 -13.26
CA TRP A 118 8.02 3.21 -13.40
C TRP A 118 9.41 2.68 -12.97
N PHE A 119 9.49 1.56 -12.25
CA PHE A 119 10.73 0.79 -12.08
C PHE A 119 10.91 -0.23 -13.20
N LEU A 120 9.83 -0.91 -13.57
CA LEU A 120 9.87 -1.98 -14.56
C LEU A 120 10.27 -1.49 -15.96
N VAL A 121 9.75 -0.34 -16.37
CA VAL A 121 9.93 0.20 -17.73
C VAL A 121 11.40 0.49 -18.05
N PRO A 122 12.15 1.24 -17.22
CA PRO A 122 13.59 1.36 -17.39
C PRO A 122 14.28 0.00 -17.35
N THR A 123 13.93 -0.87 -16.41
CA THR A 123 14.60 -2.17 -16.24
C THR A 123 14.52 -3.06 -17.47
N TYR A 124 13.34 -3.26 -18.07
CA TYR A 124 13.27 -4.10 -19.26
C TYR A 124 13.88 -3.42 -20.50
N LYS A 125 13.91 -2.08 -20.57
CA LYS A 125 14.64 -1.36 -21.64
C LYS A 125 16.15 -1.59 -21.57
N HIS A 126 16.73 -1.66 -20.37
CA HIS A 126 18.14 -2.05 -20.20
C HIS A 126 18.35 -3.51 -20.62
N ALA A 127 17.45 -4.40 -20.19
CA ALA A 127 17.51 -5.82 -20.53
C ALA A 127 17.47 -6.08 -22.04
N THR A 128 16.72 -5.31 -22.82
CA THR A 128 16.71 -5.44 -24.30
C THR A 128 18.06 -5.13 -24.95
N HIS A 129 18.95 -4.42 -24.25
CA HIS A 129 20.33 -4.13 -24.69
C HIS A 129 21.36 -5.08 -24.07
N GLY A 130 20.92 -6.13 -23.36
CA GLY A 130 21.78 -7.14 -22.73
C GLY A 130 22.27 -6.79 -21.33
N ASP A 131 21.80 -5.69 -20.74
CA ASP A 131 22.09 -5.28 -19.36
C ASP A 131 20.98 -5.78 -18.42
N TYR A 132 21.29 -6.82 -17.62
CA TYR A 132 20.33 -7.49 -16.74
C TYR A 132 20.52 -7.14 -15.25
N ASP A 133 21.43 -6.23 -14.91
CA ASP A 133 21.75 -5.96 -13.51
C ASP A 133 20.53 -5.44 -12.74
N LEU A 134 19.75 -4.54 -13.35
CA LEU A 134 18.50 -4.04 -12.78
C LEU A 134 17.41 -5.11 -12.67
N VAL A 135 17.41 -6.12 -13.56
CA VAL A 135 16.47 -7.25 -13.49
C VAL A 135 16.79 -8.11 -12.28
N HIS A 136 18.06 -8.45 -12.09
CA HIS A 136 18.51 -9.24 -10.93
C HIS A 136 18.25 -8.49 -9.62
N GLN A 137 18.54 -7.19 -9.58
CA GLN A 137 18.26 -6.37 -8.40
C GLN A 137 16.76 -6.35 -8.04
N LEU A 138 15.88 -6.14 -9.02
CA LEU A 138 14.43 -6.19 -8.79
C LEU A 138 13.97 -7.58 -8.33
N GLN A 139 14.54 -8.64 -8.89
CA GLN A 139 14.24 -10.01 -8.48
C GLN A 139 14.60 -10.24 -7.02
N GLU A 140 15.78 -9.82 -6.58
CA GLU A 140 16.22 -9.95 -5.19
C GLU A 140 15.27 -9.25 -4.22
N ILE A 141 14.86 -8.02 -4.55
CA ILE A 141 13.90 -7.24 -3.75
C ILE A 141 12.55 -7.96 -3.68
N MET A 142 12.05 -8.42 -4.84
CA MET A 142 10.74 -9.05 -4.97
C MET A 142 10.68 -10.48 -4.44
N ASN A 143 11.81 -11.13 -4.15
CA ASN A 143 11.84 -12.38 -3.40
C ASN A 143 11.41 -12.19 -1.94
N LYS A 144 11.52 -10.96 -1.41
CA LYS A 144 11.21 -10.63 -0.02
C LYS A 144 10.42 -9.31 0.11
N PRO A 145 9.27 -9.18 -0.56
CA PRO A 145 8.59 -7.89 -0.71
C PRO A 145 7.93 -7.38 0.58
N TYR A 146 7.80 -8.25 1.59
CA TYR A 146 7.21 -7.94 2.91
C TYR A 146 8.25 -7.59 3.97
N GLU A 147 9.52 -7.95 3.75
CA GLU A 147 10.61 -7.71 4.69
C GLU A 147 11.08 -6.25 4.64
N GLU A 148 11.60 -5.75 5.76
CA GLU A 148 12.44 -4.57 5.72
C GLU A 148 13.75 -4.94 4.99
N GLN A 149 14.27 -4.05 4.15
CA GLN A 149 15.51 -4.27 3.39
C GLN A 149 16.49 -3.12 3.69
N SER A 150 17.64 -3.08 3.02
CA SER A 150 18.64 -2.03 3.26
C SER A 150 18.06 -0.64 3.01
N GLU A 151 18.62 0.37 3.68
CA GLU A 151 18.24 1.78 3.49
C GLU A 151 18.43 2.23 2.03
N GLU A 152 19.43 1.68 1.33
CA GLU A 152 19.65 1.92 -0.10
C GLU A 152 18.47 1.41 -0.95
N VAL A 153 18.00 0.18 -0.71
CA VAL A 153 16.82 -0.36 -1.40
C VAL A 153 15.58 0.46 -1.04
N GLU A 154 15.42 0.83 0.23
CA GLU A 154 14.29 1.65 0.66
C GLU A 154 14.24 3.00 -0.06
N ASN A 155 15.38 3.71 -0.12
CA ASN A 155 15.48 5.01 -0.76
C ASN A 155 15.21 4.96 -2.27
N LEU A 156 15.54 3.84 -2.92
CA LEU A 156 15.31 3.66 -4.35
C LEU A 156 13.87 3.19 -4.66
N PHE A 157 13.35 2.23 -3.88
CA PHE A 157 12.17 1.45 -4.23
C PHE A 157 10.92 1.69 -3.36
N TYR A 158 11.08 2.23 -2.14
CA TYR A 158 9.98 2.56 -1.24
C TYR A 158 9.71 4.07 -1.21
N ARG A 159 9.44 4.61 -2.40
CA ARG A 159 9.11 6.02 -2.60
C ARG A 159 7.91 6.17 -3.52
N GLU A 160 7.31 7.35 -3.46
CA GLU A 160 6.25 7.76 -4.36
C GLU A 160 6.73 7.77 -5.81
N LYS A 161 5.78 7.60 -6.73
CA LYS A 161 6.04 7.79 -8.14
C LYS A 161 6.54 9.24 -8.38
N PRO A 162 7.69 9.42 -9.05
CA PRO A 162 8.17 10.76 -9.42
C PRO A 162 7.12 11.54 -10.23
N ALA A 163 6.93 12.82 -9.90
CA ALA A 163 5.91 13.68 -10.50
C ALA A 163 6.02 13.75 -12.03
N GLU A 164 7.25 13.67 -12.55
CA GLU A 164 7.59 13.75 -13.98
C GLU A 164 7.05 12.56 -14.80
N LEU A 165 6.66 11.47 -14.13
CA LEU A 165 6.18 10.26 -14.78
C LEU A 165 4.65 10.17 -14.82
N PHE A 166 3.91 11.12 -14.23
CA PHE A 166 2.44 11.09 -14.23
C PHE A 166 1.85 11.26 -15.64
N ASP A 167 2.50 12.05 -16.49
CA ASP A 167 2.01 12.35 -17.85
C ASP A 167 2.56 11.40 -18.94
N ILE A 168 3.30 10.35 -18.56
CA ILE A 168 3.92 9.42 -19.52
C ILE A 168 3.02 8.19 -19.74
N ALA A 169 2.40 8.13 -20.92
CA ALA A 169 1.63 6.97 -21.37
C ALA A 169 2.48 5.67 -21.35
N GLY A 170 1.94 4.59 -20.80
CA GLY A 170 2.63 3.30 -20.59
C GLY A 170 3.56 3.24 -19.37
N VAL A 171 3.60 4.33 -18.57
CA VAL A 171 4.29 4.40 -17.26
C VAL A 171 3.34 4.88 -16.15
N SER A 172 2.24 5.57 -16.51
CA SER A 172 1.19 6.02 -15.60
C SER A 172 -0.05 5.15 -15.53
N HIS A 173 -0.33 4.40 -16.59
CA HIS A 173 -1.50 3.56 -16.67
C HIS A 173 -1.11 2.22 -17.29
N VAL A 174 -1.43 1.14 -16.56
CA VAL A 174 -1.35 -0.22 -17.06
C VAL A 174 -2.43 -0.39 -18.13
N THR A 175 -2.09 -0.11 -19.39
CA THR A 175 -2.90 -0.55 -20.52
C THR A 175 -2.46 -1.97 -20.88
N CYS A 176 -3.16 -2.97 -20.35
CA CYS A 176 -3.17 -4.28 -20.98
C CYS A 176 -3.97 -4.18 -22.29
N SER A 177 -3.35 -3.66 -23.34
CA SER A 177 -3.81 -3.94 -24.71
C SER A 177 -3.71 -5.45 -24.92
N SER A 178 -4.87 -6.10 -24.97
CA SER A 178 -5.06 -7.49 -25.43
C SER A 178 -5.02 -7.56 -26.96
#